data_AF-A0A0P8X205-F1
#
_entry.id   AF-A0A0P8X205-F1
#
_cell.length_a   1.000
_cell.length_b   1.000
_cell.length_c   1.000
_cell.angle_alpha   90.00
_cell.angle_beta   90.00
_cell.angle_gamma   90.00
#
_symmetry.space_group_name_H-M   'P 1'
#
loop_
_entity.id
_entity.type
_entity.pdbx_description
1 polymer ?
#
loop_
_entity_poly.entity_id
_entity_poly.type
_entity_poly.pdbx_seq_one_letter_code
_entity_poly.pdbx_strand_id
1 'polypeptide(L)' 'MYIILAFLFAFVLGYGLGRRRGKSQGIMLGLSYAPFEIRMESLKNNKCSICGDTINCDNSVSVIE' A
#
# COMPACT_ATOMS: atom_id res chain seq x y z
N MET A 1 -8.69 -27.44 -33.94
CA MET A 1 -7.85 -26.22 -34.01
C MET A 1 -8.46 -25.02 -33.26
N TYR A 2 -9.76 -24.75 -33.37
CA TYR A 2 -10.44 -23.63 -32.68
C TYR A 2 -10.49 -23.71 -31.14
N ILE A 3 -10.49 -24.91 -30.56
CA ILE A 3 -10.53 -25.11 -29.11
C ILE A 3 -9.31 -24.50 -28.41
N ILE A 4 -8.13 -24.65 -29.01
CA ILE A 4 -6.88 -24.10 -28.46
C ILE A 4 -6.92 -22.57 -28.47
N LEU A 5 -7.48 -21.98 -29.53
CA LEU A 5 -7.68 -20.53 -29.61
C LEU A 5 -8.62 -20.01 -28.52
N ALA A 6 -9.71 -20.73 -28.24
CA ALA A 6 -10.68 -20.34 -27.21
C ALA A 6 -10.06 -20.35 -25.80
N PHE A 7 -9.24 -21.37 -25.48
CA PHE A 7 -8.51 -21.44 -24.22
C PHE A 7 -7.50 -20.29 -24.07
N LEU A 8 -6.77 -19.99 -25.15
CA LEU A 8 -5.78 -18.92 -25.15
C LEU A 8 -6.45 -17.54 -24.93
N PHE A 9 -7.61 -17.32 -25.56
CA PHE A 9 -8.41 -16.11 -25.36
C PHE A 9 -8.93 -15.99 -23.92
N ALA A 10 -9.45 -17.08 -23.35
CA ALA A 10 -9.93 -17.10 -21.97
C ALA A 10 -8.79 -16.81 -20.97
N PHE A 11 -7.60 -17.35 -21.22
CA PHE A 11 -6.43 -17.12 -20.37
C PHE A 11 -5.97 -15.65 -20.38
N VAL A 12 -5.92 -15.04 -21.57
CA VAL A 12 -5.54 -13.62 -21.73
C VAL A 12 -6.56 -12.69 -21.08
N LEU A 13 -7.86 -12.95 -21.27
CA LEU A 13 -8.93 -12.18 -20.65
C LEU A 13 -8.90 -12.31 -19.12
N GLY A 14 -8.73 -13.54 -18.61
CA GLY A 14 -8.60 -13.81 -17.18
C GLY A 14 -7.38 -13.11 -16.57
N TYR A 15 -6.23 -13.15 -17.25
CA TYR A 15 -5.00 -12.47 -16.81
C TYR A 15 -5.16 -10.95 -16.80
N GLY A 16 -5.77 -10.36 -17.85
CA GLY A 16 -5.99 -8.92 -17.94
C GLY A 16 -6.92 -8.38 -16.84
N LEU A 17 -8.04 -9.09 -16.59
CA LEU A 17 -8.98 -8.75 -15.52
C LEU A 17 -8.37 -8.95 -14.12
N GLY A 18 -7.65 -10.06 -13.93
CA GLY A 18 -6.93 -10.35 -12.69
C GLY A 18 -5.87 -9.30 -12.37
N ARG A 19 -5.07 -8.88 -13.36
CA ARG A 19 -4.04 -7.85 -13.20
C ARG A 19 -4.62 -6.48 -12.84
N ARG A 20 -5.75 -6.09 -13.45
CA ARG A 20 -6.42 -4.82 -13.10
C ARG A 20 -6.96 -4.84 -11.67
N ARG A 21 -7.65 -5.91 -11.28
CA ARG A 21 -8.17 -6.05 -9.90
C ARG A 21 -7.06 -6.19 -8.87
N GLY A 22 -5.98 -6.90 -9.20
CA GLY A 22 -4.81 -7.03 -8.34
C GLY A 22 -4.09 -5.70 -8.12
N LYS A 23 -3.95 -4.87 -9.17
CA LYS A 23 -3.34 -3.54 -9.05
C LYS A 23 -4.19 -2.61 -8.19
N SER A 24 -5.52 -2.59 -8.39
CA SER A 24 -6.42 -1.75 -7.58
C SER A 24 -6.43 -2.17 -6.11
N GLN A 25 -6.46 -3.48 -5.83
CA GLN A 25 -6.41 -3.98 -4.45
C GLN A 25 -5.03 -3.77 -3.82
N GLY A 26 -3.95 -4.00 -4.54
CA GLY A 26 -2.58 -3.75 -4.06
C GLY A 26 -2.32 -2.28 -3.76
N ILE A 27 -2.84 -1.37 -4.59
CA ILE A 27 -2.80 0.08 -4.31
C ILE A 27 -3.62 0.40 -3.07
N MET A 28 -4.86 -0.12 -2.95
CA MET A 28 -5.70 0.15 -1.79
C MET A 28 -5.10 -0.38 -0.47
N LEU A 29 -4.59 -1.61 -0.46
CA LEU A 29 -3.86 -2.17 0.67
C LEU A 29 -2.58 -1.37 0.94
N GLY A 30 -1.81 -1.04 -0.10
CA GLY A 30 -0.59 -0.24 0.03
C GLY A 30 -0.84 1.15 0.62
N LEU A 31 -1.90 1.86 0.20
CA LEU A 31 -2.28 3.16 0.77
C LEU A 31 -2.75 3.05 2.22
N SER A 32 -3.36 1.94 2.62
CA SER A 32 -3.75 1.72 4.02
C SER A 32 -2.54 1.41 4.91
N TYR A 33 -1.54 0.71 4.38
CA TYR A 33 -0.35 0.28 5.12
C TYR A 33 0.75 1.35 5.14
N ALA A 34 0.88 2.12 4.06
CA ALA A 34 1.86 3.20 3.92
C ALA A 34 1.89 4.17 5.11
N PRO A 35 0.78 4.80 5.56
CA PRO A 35 0.83 5.73 6.69
C PRO A 35 1.26 5.06 8.00
N PHE A 36 1.04 3.76 8.14
CA PHE A 36 1.42 3.01 9.33
C PHE A 36 2.93 2.75 9.38
N GLU A 37 3.51 2.34 8.26
CA GLU A 37 4.94 2.05 8.14
C GLU A 37 5.79 3.31 8.29
N ILE A 38 5.34 4.44 7.72
CA ILE A 38 6.00 5.75 7.85
C ILE A 38 5.98 6.23 9.32
N ARG A 39 4.87 6.01 10.04
CA ARG A 39 4.75 6.35 11.47
C ARG A 39 5.65 5.46 12.34
N MET A 40 5.69 4.15 12.08
CA MET A 40 6.58 3.24 12.80
C MET A 40 8.05 3.62 12.64
N GLU A 41 8.48 3.95 11.41
CA GLU A 41 9.86 4.37 11.16
C GLU A 41 10.19 5.70 11.85
N SER A 42 9.24 6.63 11.87
CA SER A 42 9.39 7.93 12.56
C SER A 42 9.56 7.78 14.07
N LEU A 43 8.76 6.89 14.70
CA LEU A 43 8.85 6.56 16.13
C LEU A 43 10.15 5.83 16.46
N LYS A 44 10.60 4.90 15.61
CA LYS A 44 11.84 4.15 15.83
C LYS A 44 13.08 5.04 15.79
N ASN A 45 13.07 6.07 14.95
CA ASN A 45 14.20 6.97 14.76
C ASN A 45 14.09 8.26 15.60
N ASN A 46 13.08 8.40 16.46
CA ASN A 46 12.74 9.64 17.17
C ASN A 46 12.78 10.86 16.24
N LYS A 47 12.33 10.70 14.98
CA LYS A 47 12.44 11.71 13.95
C LYS A 47 11.15 11.75 13.15
N CYS A 48 10.48 12.89 13.14
CA CYS A 48 9.27 13.08 12.36
C CYS A 48 9.60 13.04 10.87
N SER A 49 9.05 12.08 10.11
CA SER A 49 9.25 11.99 8.65
C SER A 49 8.60 13.15 7.87
N ILE A 50 7.69 13.91 8.48
CA ILE A 50 6.95 15.02 7.84
C ILE A 50 7.74 16.34 7.92
N CYS A 51 8.25 16.70 9.10
CA CYS A 51 8.99 17.95 9.31
C CYS A 51 10.50 17.76 9.49
N GLY A 52 10.97 16.53 9.63
CA GLY A 52 12.39 16.22 9.82
C GLY A 52 12.92 16.48 11.23
N ASP A 53 12.09 17.01 12.14
CA ASP A 53 12.47 17.30 13.52
C ASP A 53 12.67 16.03 14.35
N THR A 54 13.69 16.04 15.19
CA THR A 54 13.90 14.99 16.20
C THR A 54 12.91 15.19 17.35
N ILE A 55 11.92 14.31 17.45
CA ILE A 55 10.95 14.29 18.54
C ILE A 55 11.59 13.69 19.79
N ASN A 56 11.87 14.53 20.79
CA ASN A 56 12.25 14.07 22.12
C ASN A 56 10.96 13.70 22.86
N CYS A 57 10.71 12.40 23.06
CA CYS A 57 9.50 11.91 23.69
C CYS A 57 9.51 12.18 25.21
N ASP A 58 9.30 13.43 25.61
CA ASP A 58 8.83 13.79 26.95
C ASP A 58 7.37 14.25 26.85
N ASN A 59 6.47 13.29 27.06
CA ASN A 59 5.08 13.42 27.48
C ASN A 59 4.21 14.52 26.81
N SER A 60 3.73 14.30 25.58
CA SER A 60 2.44 14.83 25.09
C SER A 60 2.10 14.33 23.68
N VAL A 61 1.33 13.25 23.57
CA VAL A 61 0.52 13.02 22.36
C VAL A 61 -0.77 13.79 22.57
N SER A 62 -0.78 15.07 22.15
CA SER A 62 -2.00 15.85 22.02
C SER A 62 -2.85 15.25 20.89
N VAL A 63 -3.84 14.47 21.28
CA VAL A 63 -5.01 14.12 20.46
C VAL A 63 -5.74 15.43 20.18
N ILE A 64 -5.76 15.84 18.91
CA ILE A 64 -6.54 16.99 18.44
C ILE A 64 -7.99 16.50 18.39
N GLU A 65 -8.84 17.13 19.21
CA GLU A 65 -10.31 17.01 19.22
C GLU A 65 -10.94 17.67 17.97
#